data_AF-A0A0Q2ULA2-F1
#
_entry.id   AF-A0A0Q2ULA2-F1
#
_cell.length_a   1.000
_cell.length_b   1.000
_cell.length_c   1.000
_cell.angle_alpha   90.00
_cell.angle_beta   90.00
_cell.angle_gamma   90.00
#
_symmetry.space_group_name_H-M   'P 1'
#
loop_
_entity.id
_entity.type
_entity.pdbx_description
1 polymer ?
#
loop_
_entity_poly.entity_id
_entity_poly.type
_entity_poly.pdbx_seq_one_letter_code
_entity_poly.pdbx_strand_id
1 'polypeptide(L)' 'PYGKTAAQVALNYLIWEENVVAIPKAGRKEHIEENAGAMGWRLSKEDREKARGCV' A
#
# COMPACT_ATOMS: atom_id res chain seq x y z
N PRO A 1 2.61 10.42 8.46
CA PRO A 1 2.73 9.17 7.66
C PRO A 1 2.63 9.45 6.16
N TYR A 2 3.76 9.52 5.46
CA TYR A 2 3.95 9.53 3.98
C TYR A 2 3.11 10.47 3.09
N GLY A 3 2.16 11.25 3.63
CA GLY A 3 1.17 11.98 2.84
C GLY A 3 0.22 11.06 2.05
N LYS A 4 -0.03 9.84 2.56
CA LYS A 4 -0.78 8.78 1.86
C LYS A 4 -1.97 8.31 2.69
N THR A 5 -3.00 7.79 2.03
CA THR A 5 -4.18 7.24 2.70
C THR A 5 -3.87 5.88 3.33
N ALA A 6 -4.72 5.42 4.25
CA ALA A 6 -4.55 4.10 4.87
C ALA A 6 -4.61 2.96 3.84
N ALA A 7 -5.50 3.06 2.83
CA ALA A 7 -5.58 2.09 1.74
C ALA A 7 -4.28 2.06 0.93
N GLN A 8 -3.70 3.22 0.63
CA GLN A 8 -2.42 3.33 -0.06
C GLN A 8 -1.27 2.73 0.75
N VAL A 9 -1.22 2.96 2.06
CA VAL A 9 -0.21 2.37 2.95
C VAL A 9 -0.35 0.85 2.99
N ALA A 10 -1.58 0.33 3.12
CA ALA A 10 -1.84 -1.12 3.14
C ALA A 10 -1.47 -1.80 1.81
N LEU A 11 -1.81 -1.19 0.67
CA LEU A 11 -1.41 -1.70 -0.63
C LEU A 11 0.10 -1.62 -0.84
N ASN A 12 0.74 -0.52 -0.43
CA ASN A 12 2.20 -0.38 -0.49
C ASN A 12 2.90 -1.45 0.35
N TYR A 13 2.37 -1.77 1.54
CA TYR A 13 2.86 -2.87 2.37
C TYR A 13 2.82 -4.22 1.65
N LEU A 14 1.72 -4.54 0.97
CA LEU A 14 1.61 -5.80 0.21
C LEU A 14 2.64 -5.86 -0.93
N ILE A 15 2.69 -4.82 -1.77
CA ILE A 15 3.60 -4.76 -2.93
C ILE A 15 5.03 -4.37 -2.56
N TRP A 16 5.34 -4.25 -1.26
CA TRP A 16 6.68 -3.94 -0.78
C TRP A 16 7.62 -5.13 -1.02
N GLU A 17 7.08 -6.36 -0.86
CA GLU A 17 7.84 -7.58 -1.09
C GLU A 17 8.01 -7.87 -2.58
N GLU A 18 9.19 -8.40 -2.91
CA GLU A 18 9.47 -8.85 -4.27
C GLU A 18 8.54 -10.01 -4.65
N ASN A 19 8.11 -10.02 -5.91
CA ASN A 19 7.21 -11.03 -6.48
C ASN A 19 5.79 -11.09 -5.85
N VAL A 20 5.38 -10.06 -5.10
CA VAL A 20 4.01 -9.93 -4.61
C VAL A 20 3.22 -8.93 -5.47
N VAL A 21 2.03 -9.34 -5.89
CA VAL A 21 1.09 -8.50 -6.66
C VAL A 21 -0.24 -8.40 -5.89
N ALA A 22 -0.68 -7.17 -5.61
CA ALA A 22 -1.98 -6.91 -5.00
C ALA A 22 -3.07 -6.78 -6.09
N ILE A 23 -4.25 -7.38 -5.85
CA ILE A 23 -5.42 -7.29 -6.74
C ILE A 23 -6.59 -6.63 -5.97
N PRO A 24 -6.58 -5.30 -5.75
CA PRO A 24 -7.62 -4.63 -4.99
C PRO A 24 -8.89 -4.42 -5.82
N LYS A 25 -10.06 -4.63 -5.21
CA LYS A 25 -11.35 -4.30 -5.81
C LYS A 25 -11.60 -2.79 -5.73
N ALA A 26 -11.92 -2.17 -6.86
CA ALA A 26 -12.40 -0.79 -6.93
C ALA A 26 -13.64 -0.72 -7.83
N GLY A 27 -14.75 -0.20 -7.28
CA GLY A 27 -16.02 -0.05 -8.02
C GLY A 27 -16.35 1.40 -8.40
N ARG A 28 -15.48 2.35 -8.04
CA ARG A 28 -15.63 3.79 -8.31
C ARG A 28 -14.30 4.36 -8.76
N LYS A 29 -14.33 5.43 -9.56
CA LYS A 29 -13.14 6.06 -10.14
C LYS A 29 -12.17 6.54 -9.07
N GLU A 30 -12.69 7.10 -7.99
CA GLU A 30 -11.92 7.65 -6.88
C GLU A 30 -11.07 6.56 -6.19
N HIS A 31 -11.63 5.35 -6.03
CA HIS A 31 -10.87 4.23 -5.45
C HIS A 31 -9.81 3.67 -6.41
N ILE A 32 -10.04 3.76 -7.73
CA ILE A 32 -9.03 3.37 -8.73
C ILE A 32 -7.84 4.32 -8.62
N GLU A 33 -8.11 5.63 -8.58
CA GLU A 33 -7.08 6.68 -8.44
C GLU A 33 -6.35 6.56 -7.10
N GLU A 34 -7.08 6.32 -6.00
CA GLU A 34 -6.50 6.09 -4.68
C GLU A 34 -5.57 4.87 -4.68
N ASN A 35 -6.03 3.72 -5.18
CA ASN A 35 -5.23 2.48 -5.24
C ASN A 35 -3.97 2.67 -6.10
N ALA A 36 -4.08 3.37 -7.22
CA ALA A 36 -2.93 3.67 -8.08
C ALA A 36 -1.87 4.51 -7.34
N GLY A 37 -2.30 5.40 -6.45
CA GLY A 37 -1.42 6.21 -5.60
C GLY A 37 -0.59 5.43 -4.56
N ALA A 38 -0.83 4.13 -4.40
CA ALA A 38 0.01 3.24 -3.59
C ALA A 38 1.37 2.93 -4.26
N MET A 39 1.49 3.15 -5.57
CA MET A 39 2.70 2.91 -6.36
C MET A 39 3.62 4.13 -6.40
N GLY A 40 4.87 3.94 -6.87
CA GLY A 40 5.84 5.03 -7.06
C GLY A 40 6.55 5.50 -5.80
N TRP A 41 6.31 4.84 -4.66
CA TRP A 41 6.99 5.07 -3.39
C TRP A 41 7.07 3.77 -2.59
N ARG A 42 7.77 3.79 -1.46
CA ARG A 42 7.92 2.62 -0.58
C ARG A 42 7.86 3.04 0.88
N LEU A 43 7.22 2.21 1.71
CA LEU A 43 7.38 2.24 3.16
C LEU A 43 8.84 2.06 3.53
N SER A 44 9.27 2.74 4.60
CA SER A 44 10.53 2.45 5.25
C SER A 44 10.53 0.99 5.74
N LYS A 45 11.70 0.37 5.78
CA LYS A 45 11.85 -0.99 6.32
C LYS A 45 11.34 -1.06 7.76
N GLU A 46 11.60 -0.01 8.56
CA GLU A 46 11.15 0.06 9.95
C GLU A 46 9.62 0.02 10.06
N ASP A 47 8.91 0.86 9.31
CA ASP A 47 7.44 0.90 9.35
C ASP A 47 6.83 -0.40 8.81
N ARG A 48 7.47 -1.00 7.80
CA ARG A 48 7.07 -2.28 7.24
C ARG A 48 7.22 -3.42 8.26
N GLU A 49 8.31 -3.46 9.01
CA GLU A 49 8.48 -4.45 10.09
C GLU A 49 7.52 -4.19 11.27
N LYS A 50 7.26 -2.92 11.63
CA LYS A 50 6.23 -2.59 12.63
C LYS A 50 4.85 -3.09 12.21
N ALA A 51 4.45 -2.84 10.96
CA ALA A 51 3.18 -3.32 10.43
C ALA A 51 3.11 -4.86 10.42
N ARG A 52 4.22 -5.53 10.08
CA ARG A 52 4.33 -7.00 10.13
C ARG A 52 4.13 -7.58 11.53
N GLY A 53 4.49 -6.86 12.59
CA GLY A 53 4.24 -7.30 13.96
C GLY A 53 2.78 -7.18 14.41
N CYS A 54 1.92 -6.51 13.64
CA CYS A 54 0.51 -6.28 13.97
C CYS A 54 -0.47 -7.09 13.12
N VAL A 55 0.02 -7.79 12.08
CA VAL A 55 -0.76 -8.70 11.21
C VAL A 55 -0.48 -10.14 11.59
#